data_AF-A0A7C1RNA7-F1
#
_entry.id   AF-A0A7C1RNA7-F1
#
_cell.length_a   1.000
_cell.length_b   1.000
_cell.length_c   1.000
_cell.angle_alpha   90.00
_cell.angle_beta   90.00
_cell.angle_gamma   90.00
#
_symmetry.space_group_name_H-M   'P 1'
#
loop_
_entity.id
_entity.type
_entity.pdbx_description
1 polymer ?
#
loop_
_entity_poly.entity_id
_entity_poly.type
_entity_poly.pdbx_seq_one_letter_code
_entity_poly.pdbx_strand_id
1 'polypeptide(L)' 'MVFGEEFSIKTKGFSDIIDITEEVQDIVSKSRVKNGVVNVFAVGSTASITTIEHEPALVEDMKEQL' A
#
# COMPACT_ATOMS: atom_id res chain seq x y z
N MET A 1 -13.08 -14.40 11.94
CA MET A 1 -12.59 -14.87 10.63
C MET A 1 -11.37 -14.05 10.29
N VAL A 2 -10.28 -14.68 9.86
CA VAL A 2 -9.05 -14.00 9.44
C VAL A 2 -8.78 -14.41 8.00
N PHE A 3 -8.53 -13.43 7.14
CA PHE A 3 -8.20 -13.62 5.74
C PHE A 3 -6.88 -12.89 5.49
N GLY A 4 -5.95 -13.53 4.78
CA GLY A 4 -4.65 -12.96 4.48
C GLY A 4 -4.21 -13.37 3.08
N GLU A 5 -3.67 -12.42 2.34
CA GLU A 5 -3.01 -12.62 1.06
C GLU A 5 -1.71 -11.83 1.04
N GLU A 6 -0.77 -12.30 0.22
CA GLU A 6 0.47 -11.60 -0.09
C GLU A 6 0.48 -11.24 -1.58
N PHE A 7 1.06 -10.09 -1.91
CA PHE A 7 1.32 -9.71 -3.29
C PHE A 7 2.67 -9.00 -3.36
N SER A 8 3.27 -9.01 -4.55
CA SER A 8 4.61 -8.47 -4.78
C SER A 8 4.56 -7.33 -5.79
N ILE A 9 5.28 -6.25 -5.49
CA ILE A 9 5.40 -5.07 -6.34
C ILE A 9 6.86 -4.91 -6.73
N LYS A 10 7.11 -4.59 -8.01
CA LYS A 10 8.44 -4.18 -8.46
C LYS A 10 8.56 -2.67 -8.32
N THR A 11 9.58 -2.23 -7.59
CA THR A 11 9.90 -0.80 -7.41
C THR A 11 11.14 -0.43 -8.22
N LYS A 12 11.29 0.85 -8.53
CA LYS A 12 12.51 1.41 -9.15
C LYS A 12 13.60 1.75 -8.12
N GLY A 13 13.31 1.68 -6.82
CA GLY A 13 14.17 2.18 -5.75
C GLY A 13 14.08 3.71 -5.61
N PHE A 14 14.89 4.29 -4.71
CA PHE A 14 14.97 5.74 -4.47
C PHE A 14 13.60 6.39 -4.16
N SER A 15 12.92 5.90 -3.12
CA SER A 15 11.63 6.45 -2.66
C SER A 15 10.52 6.36 -3.71
N ASP A 16 10.50 5.30 -4.52
CA ASP A 16 9.40 5.03 -5.46
C ASP A 16 8.06 4.87 -4.71
N ILE A 17 7.14 5.80 -4.94
CA ILE A 17 5.80 5.83 -4.34
C ILE A 17 4.83 5.17 -5.31
N ILE A 18 4.15 4.13 -4.84
CA ILE A 18 3.24 3.32 -5.64
C ILE A 18 1.90 3.26 -4.89
N ASP A 19 0.83 3.66 -5.57
CA ASP A 19 -0.53 3.45 -5.08
C ASP A 19 -0.88 1.96 -5.12
N ILE A 20 -1.34 1.43 -3.99
CA ILE A 20 -1.74 0.03 -3.80
C ILE A 20 -3.22 -0.11 -3.41
N THR A 21 -3.99 0.97 -3.56
CA THR A 21 -5.38 1.05 -3.09
C THR A 21 -6.26 -0.01 -3.74
N GLU A 22 -6.14 -0.20 -5.06
CA GLU A 22 -6.93 -1.18 -5.81
C GLU A 22 -6.59 -2.62 -5.39
N GLU A 23 -5.31 -2.96 -5.23
CA GLU A 23 -4.89 -4.28 -4.78
C GLU A 23 -5.43 -4.60 -3.37
N VAL A 24 -5.36 -3.63 -2.45
CA VAL A 24 -5.92 -3.79 -1.10
C VAL A 24 -7.44 -3.93 -1.16
N GLN A 25 -8.13 -3.13 -1.98
CA GLN A 25 -9.58 -3.17 -2.13
C GLN A 25 -10.08 -4.51 -2.70
N ASP A 26 -9.34 -5.09 -3.65
CA ASP A 26 -9.61 -6.41 -4.21
C ASP A 26 -9.49 -7.51 -3.15
N ILE A 27 -8.41 -7.49 -2.34
CA ILE A 27 -8.19 -8.46 -1.25
C ILE A 27 -9.29 -8.34 -0.19
N VAL A 28 -9.66 -7.11 0.20
CA VAL A 28 -10.75 -6.86 1.14
C VAL A 28 -12.07 -7.40 0.60
N SER A 29 -12.36 -7.19 -0.68
CA SER A 29 -13.58 -7.69 -1.33
C SER A 29 -13.65 -9.22 -1.34
N LYS A 30 -12.51 -9.90 -1.60
CA LYS A 30 -12.40 -11.37 -1.55
C LYS A 30 -12.59 -11.95 -0.14
N SER A 31 -12.20 -11.21 0.90
CA SER A 31 -12.31 -11.66 2.29
C SER A 31 -13.74 -11.90 2.76
N ARG A 32 -14.73 -11.24 2.13
CA ARG A 32 -16.16 -11.21 2.53
C ARG A 32 -16.41 -10.70 3.96
N VAL A 33 -15.39 -10.15 4.63
CA VAL A 33 -15.53 -9.52 5.95
C VAL A 33 -16.29 -8.21 5.80
N LYS A 34 -17.42 -8.07 6.50
CA LYS A 34 -18.27 -6.87 6.42
C LYS A 34 -17.88 -5.76 7.39
N ASN A 35 -17.40 -6.12 8.57
CA ASN A 35 -16.96 -5.19 9.60
C ASN A 35 -15.71 -5.78 10.25
N GLY A 36 -14.62 -5.02 10.29
CA GLY A 36 -13.34 -5.51 10.80
C GLY A 36 -12.23 -4.48 10.60
N VAL A 37 -11.00 -4.97 10.69
CA VAL A 37 -9.78 -4.18 10.51
C VAL A 37 -8.95 -4.82 9.40
N VAL A 38 -8.35 -3.98 8.55
CA VAL A 38 -7.38 -4.38 7.53
C VAL A 38 -6.00 -4.00 8.04
N ASN A 39 -5.07 -4.97 8.00
CA ASN A 39 -3.67 -4.73 8.30
C ASN A 39 -2.88 -4.86 6.99
N VAL A 40 -2.16 -3.80 6.60
CA VAL A 40 -1.27 -3.79 5.45
C VAL A 40 0.15 -3.66 5.96
N PHE A 41 1.00 -4.61 5.59
CA PHE A 41 2.36 -4.73 6.15
C PHE A 41 3.38 -4.87 5.03
N ALA A 42 4.39 -4.00 5.02
CA ALA A 42 5.55 -4.14 4.16
C ALA A 42 6.56 -5.10 4.79
N VAL A 43 6.96 -6.15 4.07
CA VAL A 43 7.95 -7.11 4.54
C VAL A 43 9.36 -6.51 4.37
N GLY A 44 10.01 -6.17 5.48
CA GLY A 44 11.38 -5.64 5.52
C GLY A 44 11.47 -4.26 6.16
N SER A 45 12.68 -3.68 6.20
CA SER A 45 12.96 -2.41 6.89
C SER A 45 13.14 -1.20 5.96
N THR A 46 13.12 -1.41 4.64
CA THR A 46 13.43 -0.39 3.62
C THR A 46 12.21 0.03 2.81
N ALA A 47 11.01 -0.30 3.28
CA ALA A 47 9.73 0.09 2.70
C ALA A 47 8.76 0.47 3.82
N SER A 48 7.84 1.37 3.52
CA SER A 48 6.82 1.84 4.45
C SER A 48 5.46 1.83 3.77
N ILE A 49 4.40 1.62 4.57
CA ILE A 49 3.02 1.82 4.15
C ILE A 49 2.53 3.13 4.75
N THR A 50 1.94 3.98 3.93
CA THR A 50 1.32 5.22 4.36
C THR A 50 0.02 5.43 3.58
N THR A 51 -0.78 6.38 4.05
CA THR A 51 -1.99 6.84 3.36
C THR A 51 -1.86 8.34 3.13
N ILE A 52 -1.98 8.76 1.88
CA ILE A 52 -1.91 10.15 1.44
C ILE A 52 -2.87 10.33 0.26
N GLU A 53 -3.20 11.56 -0.09
CA GLU A 53 -3.81 11.83 -1.39
C GLU A 53 -2.79 11.50 -2.49
N HIS A 54 -3.15 10.59 -3.40
CA HIS A 54 -2.24 10.17 -4.48
C HIS A 54 -2.38 11.10 -5.70
N GLU A 55 -1.96 12.35 -5.52
CA GLU A 55 -1.90 13.37 -6.56
C GLU A 55 -0.46 13.52 -7.07
N PRO A 56 -0.21 13.62 -8.40
CA PRO A 56 1.13 13.64 -8.96
C PRO A 56 2.11 14.66 -8.36
N ALA A 57 1.69 15.90 -8.08
CA ALA A 57 2.57 16.90 -7.49
C ALA A 57 2.92 16.55 -6.03
N LEU A 58 1.94 16.12 -5.24
CA LEU A 58 2.19 15.68 -3.85
C LEU A 58 3.13 14.45 -3.79
N VAL A 59 3.01 13.53 -4.75
CA VAL A 59 3.91 12.37 -4.87
C VAL A 59 5.35 12.82 -5.12
N GLU A 60 5.57 13.78 -6.02
CA GLU A 60 6.90 14.31 -6.27
C GLU A 60 7.43 15.11 -5.07
N ASP A 61 6.60 15.94 -4.45
CA ASP A 61 6.96 16.66 -3.21
C ASP A 61 7.43 15.69 -2.12
N MET A 62 6.74 14.57 -1.94
CA MET A 62 7.15 13.54 -0.97
C MET A 62 8.46 12.87 -1.33
N LYS A 63 8.70 12.57 -2.61
CA LYS A 63 9.97 11.99 -3.07
C LYS A 63 11.14 12.94 -2.82
N GLU A 64 10.94 14.25 -2.95
CA GLU A 64 11.99 15.24 -2.70
C GLU A 64 12.37 15.36 -1.21
N GLN A 65 11.44 15.03 -0.30
CA GLN A 65 11.68 15.09 1.16
C GLN A 65 12.22 13.79 1.76
N LEU A 66 12.25 12.68 1.01
CA LEU A 66 12.71 11.35 1.45
C LEU A 66 14.13 11.04 0.96
#